data_AF-A0A348Y6V5-F1
#
_entry.id   AF-A0A348Y6V5-F1
#
_cell.length_a   1.000
_cell.length_b   1.000
_cell.length_c   1.000
_cell.angle_alpha   90.00
_cell.angle_beta   90.00
_cell.angle_gamma   90.00
#
_symmetry.space_group_name_H-M   'P 1'
#
loop_
_entity.id
_entity.type
_entity.pdbx_description
1 polymer ?
#
loop_
_entity_poly.entity_id
_entity_poly.type
_entity_poly.pdbx_seq_one_letter_code
_entity_poly.pdbx_strand_id
1 'polypeptide(L)'
;EYLSTWIEAKKYNNARITINAFESRGNMINNVNKAYPKSDVVDFHYKGTAEYDGMDWRGMRLVFDEYQGKRYLVGIINDRWTV
;
A
#
# COMPACT_ATOMS: atom_id res chain seq x y z
N GLU A 1 -1.36 -0.61 -20.59
CA GLU A 1 -0.06 -1.03 -20.01
C GLU A 1 0.17 -0.49 -18.60
N TYR A 2 0.00 0.82 -18.35
CA TYR A 2 0.17 1.40 -17.01
C TYR A 2 -0.70 0.71 -15.94
N LEU A 3 -2.03 0.69 -16.09
CA LEU A 3 -2.91 0.12 -15.05
C LEU A 3 -2.64 -1.37 -14.75
N SER A 4 -2.32 -2.17 -15.77
CA SER A 4 -1.99 -3.59 -15.60
C SER A 4 -0.66 -3.82 -14.87
N THR A 5 0.31 -2.92 -15.07
CA THR A 5 1.66 -3.00 -14.44
C THR A 5 1.67 -2.40 -13.03
N TRP A 6 0.82 -1.41 -12.79
CA TRP A 6 0.78 -0.65 -11.54
C TRP A 6 -0.27 -1.17 -10.57
N ILE A 7 -1.41 -1.65 -11.06
CA ILE A 7 -2.50 -2.21 -10.24
C ILE A 7 -2.61 -3.71 -10.53
N GLU A 8 -1.50 -4.44 -10.34
CA GLU A 8 -1.48 -5.89 -10.52
C GLU A 8 -2.05 -6.60 -9.27
N ALA A 9 -3.38 -6.66 -9.17
CA ALA A 9 -4.11 -7.20 -8.01
C ALA A 9 -3.61 -8.57 -7.53
N LYS A 10 -3.14 -9.42 -8.47
CA LYS A 10 -2.62 -10.77 -8.18
C LYS A 10 -1.47 -10.78 -7.19
N LYS A 11 -0.61 -9.74 -7.17
CA LYS A 11 0.53 -9.64 -6.26
C LYS A 11 0.10 -9.51 -4.80
N TYR A 12 -1.12 -9.02 -4.54
CA TYR A 12 -1.62 -8.77 -3.19
C TYR A 12 -2.34 -9.97 -2.55
N ASN A 13 -2.58 -11.07 -3.29
CA ASN A 13 -3.18 -12.28 -2.71
C ASN A 13 -2.32 -12.92 -1.62
N ASN A 14 -1.00 -12.72 -1.67
CA ASN A 14 -0.04 -13.19 -0.68
C ASN A 14 0.63 -12.04 0.08
N ALA A 15 0.01 -10.85 0.07
CA ALA A 15 0.54 -9.71 0.78
C ALA A 15 0.33 -9.86 2.29
N ARG A 16 1.29 -9.35 3.05
CA ARG A 16 1.11 -9.07 4.47
C ARG A 16 0.18 -7.88 4.61
N ILE A 17 -0.78 -7.96 5.53
CA ILE A 17 -1.79 -6.93 5.75
C ILE A 17 -1.57 -6.31 7.13
N THR A 18 -1.51 -4.98 7.18
CA THR A 18 -1.48 -4.20 8.42
C THR A 18 -2.59 -3.15 8.41
N ILE A 19 -3.08 -2.77 9.59
CA ILE A 19 -4.09 -1.72 9.77
C ILE A 19 -3.46 -0.65 10.65
N ASN A 20 -3.42 0.60 10.17
CA ASN A 20 -2.85 1.75 10.87
C ASN A 20 -1.40 1.55 11.36
N ALA A 21 -0.68 0.62 10.73
CA ALA A 21 0.71 0.34 11.01
C ALA A 21 1.45 0.23 9.67
N PHE A 22 2.62 0.87 9.60
CA PHE A 22 3.40 0.98 8.36
C PHE A 22 4.79 0.41 8.58
N GLU A 23 5.20 -0.45 7.66
CA GLU A 23 6.54 -1.00 7.63
C GLU A 23 7.45 -0.07 6.82
N SER A 24 8.71 0.08 7.25
CA SER A 24 9.70 0.80 6.45
C SER A 24 10.06 -0.02 5.20
N ARG A 25 10.05 0.63 4.03
CA ARG A 25 10.29 0.00 2.72
C ARG A 25 11.44 0.70 2.01
N GLY A 26 12.67 0.38 2.43
CA GLY A 26 13.87 1.00 1.87
C GLY A 26 13.83 2.54 1.94
N ASN A 27 14.03 3.20 0.79
CA ASN A 27 14.06 4.66 0.67
C ASN A 27 12.69 5.31 0.51
N MET A 28 11.59 4.56 0.68
CA MET A 28 10.25 5.09 0.47
C MET A 28 9.88 6.11 1.56
N ILE A 29 9.53 7.33 1.16
CA ILE A 29 8.90 8.31 2.05
C ILE A 29 7.43 7.95 2.21
N ASN A 30 7.00 7.61 3.43
CA ASN A 30 5.60 7.44 3.76
C ASN A 30 5.03 8.73 4.36
N ASN A 31 4.17 9.44 3.60
CA ASN A 31 3.49 10.66 4.03
C ASN A 31 1.97 10.46 4.23
N VAL A 32 1.48 9.21 4.29
CA VAL A 32 0.03 8.94 4.32
C VAL A 32 -0.67 9.61 5.49
N ASN A 33 -0.08 9.59 6.69
CA ASN A 33 -0.66 10.25 7.86
C ASN A 33 -0.62 11.78 7.78
N LYS A 34 0.22 12.36 6.92
CA LYS A 34 0.24 13.80 6.65
C LYS A 34 -0.86 14.18 5.66
N ALA A 35 -1.09 13.36 4.65
CA ALA A 35 -2.14 13.58 3.65
C ALA A 35 -3.54 13.23 4.19
N TYR A 36 -3.63 12.22 5.06
CA TYR A 36 -4.85 11.62 5.58
C TYR A 36 -4.78 11.47 7.11
N PRO A 37 -4.83 12.57 7.88
CA PRO A 37 -4.50 12.57 9.31
C PRO A 37 -5.54 11.91 10.22
N LYS A 38 -6.75 11.65 9.73
CA LYS A 38 -7.86 11.07 10.51
C LYS A 38 -8.41 9.78 9.90
N SER A 39 -7.74 9.28 8.87
CA SER A 39 -8.22 8.14 8.11
C SER A 39 -7.63 6.85 8.64
N ASP A 40 -8.40 5.78 8.58
CA ASP A 40 -7.87 4.43 8.73
C ASP A 40 -7.15 4.02 7.45
N VAL A 41 -6.03 3.33 7.56
CA VAL A 41 -5.25 2.87 6.41
C VAL A 41 -5.02 1.37 6.53
N VAL A 42 -5.45 0.64 5.50
CA VAL A 42 -5.11 -0.78 5.32
C VAL A 42 -3.96 -0.85 4.33
N ASP A 43 -2.83 -1.39 4.76
CA ASP A 43 -1.61 -1.48 3.97
C ASP A 43 -1.34 -2.95 3.58
N PHE A 44 -1.24 -3.18 2.27
CA PHE A 44 -0.92 -4.46 1.66
C PHE A 44 0.52 -4.42 1.20
N HIS A 45 1.36 -5.22 1.85
CA HIS A 45 2.78 -5.34 1.54
C HIS A 45 3.09 -6.68 0.87
N TYR A 46 3.41 -6.64 -0.41
CA TYR A 46 4.06 -7.74 -1.10
C TYR A 46 5.58 -7.58 -0.98
N LYS A 47 6.22 -8.48 -0.24
CA LYS A 47 7.65 -8.42 0.10
C LYS A 47 8.62 -8.60 -1.08
N GLY A 48 8.11 -8.88 -2.28
CA GLY A 48 8.92 -9.28 -3.42
C GLY A 48 9.28 -10.78 -3.43
N THR A 49 10.03 -11.18 -4.44
CA THR A 49 10.50 -12.54 -4.68
C THR A 49 11.99 -12.65 -4.38
N ALA A 50 12.44 -13.88 -4.11
CA ALA A 50 13.86 -14.16 -3.91
C ALA A 50 14.68 -13.98 -5.21
N GLU A 51 14.07 -14.15 -6.38
CA GLU A 51 14.72 -13.96 -7.69
C GLU A 51 15.27 -12.55 -7.86
N TYR A 52 14.59 -11.55 -7.30
CA TYR A 52 14.97 -10.14 -7.38
C TYR A 52 15.49 -9.59 -6.05
N ASP A 53 15.93 -10.44 -5.12
CA ASP A 53 16.36 -10.03 -3.77
C ASP A 53 15.33 -9.12 -3.05
N GLY A 54 14.04 -9.33 -3.33
CA GLY A 54 12.94 -8.52 -2.81
C GLY A 54 12.80 -7.13 -3.45
N MET A 55 13.61 -6.76 -4.45
CA MET A 55 13.54 -5.47 -5.15
C MET A 55 12.28 -5.33 -6.04
N ASP A 56 11.52 -6.39 -6.26
CA ASP A 56 10.21 -6.36 -6.92
C ASP A 56 9.05 -6.18 -5.92
N TRP A 57 9.32 -5.71 -4.70
CA TRP A 57 8.29 -5.45 -3.69
C TRP A 57 7.25 -4.44 -4.19
N ARG A 58 6.01 -4.62 -3.72
CA ARG A 58 4.87 -3.76 -4.03
C ARG A 58 4.10 -3.41 -2.76
N GLY A 59 3.65 -2.17 -2.69
CA GLY A 59 2.75 -1.67 -1.65
C GLY A 59 1.43 -1.21 -2.26
N MET A 60 0.33 -1.45 -1.56
CA MET A 60 -0.94 -0.80 -1.85
C MET A 60 -1.58 -0.39 -0.54
N ARG A 61 -2.00 0.88 -0.44
CA ARG A 61 -2.73 1.36 0.73
C ARG A 61 -4.12 1.77 0.32
N LEU A 62 -5.09 1.29 1.08
CA LEU A 62 -6.48 1.72 1.00
C LEU A 62 -6.76 2.63 2.18
N VAL A 63 -7.22 3.84 1.89
CA VAL A 63 -7.47 4.89 2.88
C VAL A 63 -8.97 5.04 3.08
N PHE A 64 -9.41 4.98 4.34
CA PHE A 64 -10.81 5.03 4.72
C PHE A 64 -11.09 6.19 5.67
N ASP A 65 -12.06 7.01 5.33
CA ASP A 65 -12.64 7.97 6.27
C ASP A 65 -13.89 7.40 6.92
N GLU A 66 -14.09 7.71 8.19
CA GLU A 66 -15.34 7.43 8.87
C GLU A 66 -16.33 8.59 8.66
N TYR A 67 -17.52 8.27 8.16
CA TYR A 67 -18.63 9.18 8.08
C TYR A 67 -19.91 8.49 8.56
N GLN A 68 -20.54 9.05 9.60
CA GLN A 68 -21.76 8.51 10.20
C GLN A 68 -21.65 7.03 10.60
N GLY A 69 -20.53 6.64 11.22
CA GLY A 69 -20.29 5.27 11.68
C GLY A 69 -20.01 4.26 10.55
N LYS A 70 -19.78 4.72 9.31
CA LYS A 70 -19.42 3.89 8.17
C LYS A 70 -18.09 4.32 7.59
N ARG A 71 -17.28 3.35 7.15
CA ARG A 71 -16.00 3.58 6.47
C ARG A 71 -16.21 3.71 4.96
N TYR A 72 -15.67 4.78 4.38
CA TYR A 72 -15.70 5.03 2.95
C TYR A 72 -14.29 5.04 2.39
N LEU A 73 -14.06 4.35 1.28
CA LEU A 73 -12.77 4.38 0.59
C LEU A 73 -12.59 5.75 -0.07
N VAL A 74 -11.61 6.52 0.40
CA VAL A 74 -11.34 7.90 -0.06
C VAL A 74 -9.99 8.02 -0.79
N GLY A 75 -9.15 6.99 -0.72
CA GLY A 75 -7.85 6.98 -1.38
C GLY A 75 -7.34 5.58 -1.67
N ILE A 76 -6.67 5.45 -2.82
CA ILE A 76 -5.89 4.27 -3.20
C ILE A 76 -4.49 4.77 -3.50
N ILE A 77 -3.50 4.27 -2.77
CA ILE A 77 -2.09 4.63 -2.93
C ILE A 77 -1.34 3.39 -3.39
N ASN A 78 -0.46 3.55 -4.38
CA ASN A 78 0.36 2.47 -4.91
C ASN A 78 1.84 2.81 -4.73
N ASP A 79 2.58 1.87 -4.13
CA ASP A 79 4.01 1.99 -3.90
C ASP A 79 4.74 0.86 -4.62
N ARG A 80 5.93 1.15 -5.16
CA ARG A 80 6.82 0.14 -5.70
C ARG A 80 8.27 0.56 -5.50
N TRP A 81 9.16 -0.41 -5.60
CA TRP A 81 10.56 -0.10 -5.79
C TRP A 81 10.81 0.59 -7.14
N THR A 82 11.68 1.60 -7.15
CA THR A 82 12.00 2.45 -8.31
C THR A 82 13.49 2.81 -8.44
N VAL A 83 14.37 2.21 -7.63
CA VAL A 83 15.84 2.44 -7.73
C VAL A 83 16.47 1.30 -8.52
#